data_AF-A0A1H9KJJ0-F1
#
_entry.id   AF-A0A1H9KJJ0-F1
#
_cell.length_a   1.000
_cell.length_b   1.000
_cell.length_c   1.000
_cell.angle_alpha   90.00
_cell.angle_beta   90.00
_cell.angle_gamma   90.00
#
_symmetry.space_group_name_H-M   'P 1'
#
loop_
_entity.id
_entity.type
_entity.pdbx_description
1 polymer ?
#
loop_
_entity_poly.entity_id
_entity_poly.type
_entity_poly.pdbx_seq_one_letter_code
_entity_poly.pdbx_strand_id
1 'polypeptide(L)'
;MMQGKTLIIVLVTLIIGFGAGFVLRPVIVPVERTATVVGPSAASPTPAEPRGTQYFAAHIDEARQVVQQCAEGSARGDECTNAEQAVIEAEGRERFKKFMGN
;
A
#
# COMPACT_ATOMS: atom_id res chain seq x y z
N MET A 1 -13.22 -10.15 43.74
CA MET A 1 -11.78 -9.89 43.51
C MET A 1 -11.19 -10.54 42.25
N MET A 2 -11.93 -11.31 41.43
CA MET A 2 -11.37 -11.92 40.20
C MET A 2 -11.56 -11.09 38.92
N GLN A 3 -12.60 -10.26 38.84
CA GLN A 3 -12.97 -9.56 37.60
C GLN A 3 -11.98 -8.47 37.15
N GLY A 4 -11.44 -7.69 38.08
CA GLY A 4 -10.42 -6.67 37.76
C GLY A 4 -9.11 -7.26 37.27
N LYS A 5 -8.70 -8.40 37.84
CA LYS A 5 -7.48 -9.12 37.45
C LYS A 5 -7.62 -9.73 36.05
N THR A 6 -8.80 -10.28 35.71
CA THR A 6 -9.07 -10.79 34.36
C THR A 6 -9.06 -9.66 33.32
N LEU A 7 -9.65 -8.50 33.62
CA LEU A 7 -9.64 -7.35 32.71
C LEU A 7 -8.23 -6.82 32.44
N ILE A 8 -7.39 -6.73 33.48
CA ILE A 8 -6.00 -6.32 33.34
C ILE A 8 -5.21 -7.30 32.46
N ILE A 9 -5.40 -8.60 32.66
CA ILE A 9 -4.72 -9.63 31.85
C ILE A 9 -5.11 -9.50 30.38
N VAL A 10 -6.41 -9.37 30.07
CA VAL A 10 -6.89 -9.21 28.70
C VAL A 10 -6.29 -7.97 28.04
N LEU A 11 -6.26 -6.85 28.76
CA LEU A 11 -5.76 -5.58 28.24
C LEU A 11 -4.25 -5.63 27.96
N VAL A 12 -3.47 -6.25 28.86
CA VAL A 12 -2.03 -6.47 28.66
C VAL A 12 -1.78 -7.38 27.46
N THR A 13 -2.52 -8.48 27.33
CA THR A 13 -2.38 -9.39 26.17
C THR A 13 -2.72 -8.72 24.84
N LEU A 14 -3.72 -7.83 24.82
CA LEU A 14 -4.11 -7.09 23.62
C LEU A 14 -3.01 -6.12 23.17
N ILE A 15 -2.42 -5.37 24.11
CA ILE A 15 -1.34 -4.42 23.82
C ILE A 15 -0.10 -5.15 23.30
N ILE A 16 0.29 -6.26 23.94
CA ILE A 16 1.46 -7.04 23.50
C ILE A 16 1.23 -7.64 22.12
N GLY A 17 0.05 -8.23 21.87
CA GLY A 17 -0.29 -8.82 20.57
C GLY A 17 -0.34 -7.78 19.45
N PHE A 18 -0.96 -6.62 19.70
CA PHE A 18 -1.05 -5.54 18.73
C PHE A 18 0.31 -4.88 18.48
N GLY A 19 1.09 -4.61 19.54
CA GLY A 19 2.43 -4.04 19.44
C GLY A 19 3.41 -4.96 18.73
N ALA A 20 3.43 -6.25 19.07
CA ALA A 20 4.26 -7.24 18.38
C ALA A 20 3.84 -7.40 16.92
N GLY A 21 2.54 -7.44 16.65
CA GLY A 21 2.01 -7.50 15.28
C GLY A 21 2.37 -6.26 14.45
N PHE A 22 2.39 -5.08 15.05
CA PHE A 22 2.79 -3.84 14.38
C PHE A 22 4.30 -3.77 14.12
N VAL A 23 5.13 -4.25 15.06
CA VAL A 23 6.60 -4.34 14.87
C VAL A 23 6.97 -5.43 13.87
N LEU A 24 6.24 -6.54 13.84
CA LEU A 24 6.43 -7.65 12.90
C LEU A 24 5.69 -7.44 11.58
N ARG A 25 4.93 -6.34 11.40
CA ARG A 25 4.45 -6.00 10.07
C ARG A 25 5.69 -5.75 9.21
N PRO A 26 5.86 -6.51 8.11
CA PRO A 26 6.95 -6.25 7.19
C PRO A 26 6.77 -4.81 6.73
N VAL A 27 7.74 -3.95 7.06
CA VAL A 27 7.88 -2.67 6.39
C VAL A 27 8.20 -3.03 4.95
N ILE A 28 7.17 -3.06 4.09
CA ILE A 28 7.30 -3.18 2.65
C ILE A 28 7.84 -1.83 2.16
N VAL A 29 9.06 -1.48 2.57
CA VAL A 29 9.87 -0.52 1.84
C VAL A 29 10.53 -1.33 0.72
N PRO A 30 10.38 -0.93 -0.54
CA PRO A 30 11.18 -1.53 -1.59
C PRO A 30 12.64 -1.26 -1.23
N VAL A 31 13.38 -2.32 -0.89
CA VAL A 31 14.84 -2.29 -0.94
C VAL A 31 15.17 -1.97 -2.38
N GLU A 32 15.62 -0.73 -2.64
CA GLU A 32 16.32 -0.40 -3.88
C GLU A 32 17.57 -1.28 -3.92
N ARG A 33 17.44 -2.47 -4.53
CA ARG A 33 18.60 -3.16 -5.07
C ARG A 33 19.08 -2.28 -6.20
N THR A 34 20.06 -1.44 -5.91
CA THR A 34 20.95 -0.83 -6.90
C THR A 34 21.60 -1.94 -7.71
N ALA A 35 20.87 -2.41 -8.73
CA ALA A 35 21.40 -3.24 -9.78
C ALA A 35 22.26 -2.32 -10.65
N THR A 36 23.55 -2.35 -10.41
CA THR A 36 24.57 -1.87 -11.35
C THR A 36 24.44 -2.68 -12.64
N VAL A 37 23.63 -2.19 -13.58
CA VAL A 37 23.59 -2.70 -14.96
C VAL A 37 24.53 -1.83 -15.79
N VAL A 38 25.68 -2.41 -16.13
CA VAL A 38 26.55 -1.95 -17.22
C VAL A 38 25.90 -2.38 -18.54
N GLY A 39 25.41 -1.42 -19.32
CA GLY A 39 24.91 -1.65 -20.68
C GLY A 39 24.46 -0.35 -21.36
N PRO A 40 24.70 -0.17 -22.67
CA PRO A 40 24.35 1.06 -23.37
C PRO A 40 22.83 1.26 -23.35
N SER A 41 22.42 2.37 -22.73
CA SER A 41 21.04 2.79 -22.55
C SER A 41 20.34 2.93 -23.90
N ALA A 42 19.45 1.98 -24.20
CA ALA A 42 18.35 2.25 -25.11
C ALA A 42 17.53 3.39 -24.50
N ALA A 43 17.22 4.40 -25.31
CA ALA A 43 16.46 5.57 -24.90
C ALA A 43 15.18 5.14 -24.17
N SER A 44 15.18 5.32 -22.84
CA SER A 44 14.00 5.16 -22.01
C SER A 44 12.95 6.16 -22.50
N PRO A 45 11.67 5.76 -22.69
CA PRO A 45 10.60 6.72 -22.87
C PRO A 45 10.65 7.68 -21.68
N THR A 46 10.65 8.98 -21.97
CA THR A 46 10.61 10.05 -20.96
C THR A 46 9.56 9.68 -19.91
N PRO A 47 9.91 9.58 -18.61
CA PRO A 47 8.90 9.30 -17.59
C PRO A 47 7.85 10.40 -17.70
N ALA A 48 6.62 10.01 -18.00
CA ALA A 48 5.49 10.92 -17.84
C ALA A 48 5.54 11.42 -16.39
N GLU A 49 5.38 12.72 -16.21
CA GLU A 49 5.40 13.32 -14.87
C GLU A 49 4.43 12.54 -13.97
N PRO A 50 4.87 12.09 -12.77
CA PRO A 50 4.11 11.12 -11.99
C PRO A 50 2.72 11.68 -11.71
N ARG A 51 1.71 11.01 -12.25
CA ARG A 51 0.31 11.43 -12.11
C ARG A 51 -0.03 11.42 -10.62
N GLY A 52 -0.63 12.51 -10.16
CA GLY A 52 -1.03 12.63 -8.76
C GLY A 52 -2.15 11.65 -8.39
N THR A 53 -2.26 11.36 -7.10
CA THR A 53 -3.37 10.55 -6.53
C THR A 53 -4.75 11.04 -6.97
N GLN A 54 -4.94 12.35 -7.11
CA GLN A 54 -6.19 12.97 -7.57
C GLN A 54 -6.59 12.53 -8.99
N TYR A 55 -5.61 12.32 -9.87
CA TYR A 55 -5.88 11.82 -11.22
C TYR A 55 -6.41 10.39 -11.14
N PHE A 56 -5.72 9.52 -10.39
CA PHE A 56 -6.12 8.13 -10.25
C PHE A 56 -7.45 7.97 -9.51
N ALA A 57 -7.80 8.88 -8.60
CA ALA A 57 -9.10 8.90 -7.95
C ALA A 57 -10.27 9.10 -8.95
N ALA A 58 -10.04 9.83 -10.05
CA ALA A 58 -10.99 9.97 -11.15
C ALA A 58 -10.90 8.81 -12.17
N HIS A 59 -9.75 8.15 -12.27
CA HIS A 59 -9.44 7.10 -13.23
C HIS A 59 -8.99 5.80 -12.52
N ILE A 60 -9.90 5.16 -11.79
CA ILE A 60 -9.59 3.99 -10.96
C ILE A 60 -9.18 2.77 -11.79
N ASP A 61 -9.76 2.58 -12.98
CA ASP A 61 -9.42 1.45 -13.86
C ASP A 61 -7.97 1.57 -14.39
N GLU A 62 -7.55 2.80 -14.72
CA GLU A 62 -6.15 3.09 -15.09
C GLU A 62 -5.22 2.88 -13.89
N ALA A 63 -5.65 3.27 -12.68
CA ALA A 63 -4.87 3.07 -11.45
C ALA A 63 -4.60 1.58 -11.20
N ARG A 64 -5.60 0.71 -11.41
CA ARG A 64 -5.42 -0.76 -11.33
C ARG A 64 -4.40 -1.26 -12.34
N GLN A 65 -4.41 -0.72 -13.55
CA GLN A 65 -3.46 -1.09 -14.60
C GLN A 65 -2.04 -0.68 -14.24
N VAL A 66 -1.85 0.53 -13.72
CA VAL A 66 -0.56 1.01 -13.23
C VAL A 66 -0.06 0.18 -12.05
N VAL A 67 -0.92 -0.20 -11.11
CA VAL A 67 -0.53 -1.10 -9.99
C VAL A 67 -0.05 -2.47 -10.50
N GLN A 68 -0.66 -3.02 -11.56
CA GLN A 68 -0.16 -4.25 -12.19
C GLN A 68 1.21 -4.04 -12.85
N GLN A 69 1.41 -2.93 -13.56
CA GLN A 69 2.71 -2.57 -14.11
C GLN A 69 3.78 -2.36 -13.03
N CYS A 70 3.39 -1.82 -11.87
CA CYS A 70 4.26 -1.72 -10.70
C CYS A 70 4.62 -3.09 -10.10
N ALA A 71 3.69 -4.04 -10.09
CA ALA A 71 3.94 -5.41 -9.65
C ALA A 71 4.86 -6.18 -10.61
N GLU A 72 4.74 -5.92 -11.92
CA GLU A 72 5.61 -6.47 -12.96
C GLU A 72 6.98 -5.77 -13.01
N GLY A 73 7.15 -4.65 -12.30
CA GLY A 73 8.38 -3.87 -12.24
C GLY A 73 8.65 -3.04 -13.51
N SER A 74 7.62 -2.81 -14.33
CA SER A 74 7.68 -1.95 -15.52
C SER A 74 7.47 -0.47 -15.20
N ALA A 75 6.77 -0.16 -14.10
CA ALA A 75 6.65 1.17 -13.50
C ALA A 75 7.23 1.15 -12.06
N ARG A 76 7.91 2.23 -11.64
CA ARG A 76 8.45 2.40 -10.28
C ARG A 76 8.44 3.87 -9.87
N GLY A 77 8.40 4.13 -8.57
CA GLY A 77 8.44 5.48 -7.99
C GLY A 77 7.07 5.99 -7.55
N ASP A 78 6.94 7.31 -7.43
CA ASP A 78 5.78 7.97 -6.82
C ASP A 78 4.46 7.67 -7.55
N GLU A 79 4.50 7.37 -8.84
CA GLU A 79 3.32 6.98 -9.62
C GLU A 79 2.70 5.66 -9.12
N CYS A 80 3.52 4.69 -8.71
CA CYS A 80 3.05 3.43 -8.13
C CYS A 80 2.37 3.67 -6.78
N THR A 81 2.99 4.48 -5.93
CA THR A 81 2.43 4.84 -4.62
C THR A 81 1.12 5.60 -4.76
N ASN A 82 1.06 6.54 -5.71
CA ASN A 82 -0.14 7.34 -5.96
C ASN A 82 -1.29 6.50 -6.53
N ALA A 83 -1.00 5.58 -7.45
CA ALA A 83 -1.99 4.68 -8.03
C ALA A 83 -2.50 3.65 -6.99
N GLU A 84 -1.60 3.07 -6.21
CA GLU A 84 -1.95 2.10 -5.17
C GLU A 84 -2.83 2.73 -4.09
N GLN A 85 -2.48 3.95 -3.64
CA GLN A 85 -3.28 4.68 -2.65
C GLN A 85 -4.71 4.95 -3.16
N ALA A 86 -4.86 5.35 -4.42
CA ALA A 86 -6.16 5.59 -5.02
C ALA A 86 -7.02 4.32 -5.13
N VAL A 87 -6.42 3.17 -5.48
CA VAL A 87 -7.12 1.89 -5.54
C VAL A 87 -7.56 1.44 -4.15
N ILE A 88 -6.69 1.54 -3.14
CA ILE A 88 -7.00 1.16 -1.76
C ILE A 88 -8.15 2.00 -1.21
N GLU A 89 -8.16 3.31 -1.47
CA GLU A 89 -9.24 4.20 -1.01
C GLU A 89 -10.55 3.90 -1.73
N ALA A 90 -10.53 3.65 -3.04
CA ALA A 90 -11.72 3.28 -3.79
C ALA A 90 -12.31 1.95 -3.31
N GLU A 91 -11.49 0.91 -3.19
CA GLU A 91 -11.93 -0.39 -2.66
C GLU A 91 -12.39 -0.28 -1.21
N GLY A 92 -11.68 0.48 -0.38
CA GLY A 92 -12.07 0.75 1.01
C GLY A 92 -13.46 1.38 1.09
N ARG A 93 -13.74 2.39 0.25
CA ARG A 93 -15.07 3.02 0.17
C ARG A 93 -16.15 2.05 -0.34
N GLU A 94 -15.86 1.24 -1.34
CA GLU A 94 -16.81 0.23 -1.84
C GLU A 94 -17.13 -0.85 -0.80
N ARG A 95 -16.10 -1.36 -0.13
CA ARG A 95 -16.24 -2.35 0.95
C ARG A 95 -16.98 -1.76 2.13
N PHE A 96 -16.71 -0.50 2.46
CA PHE A 96 -17.41 0.22 3.49
C PHE A 96 -18.90 0.42 3.15
N LYS A 97 -19.24 0.85 1.93
CA LYS A 97 -20.64 0.94 1.47
C LYS A 97 -21.36 -0.39 1.56
N LYS A 98 -20.70 -1.46 1.08
CA LYS A 98 -21.22 -2.83 1.17
C LYS A 98 -21.43 -3.28 2.62
N PHE A 99 -20.55 -2.89 3.54
CA PHE A 99 -20.70 -3.15 4.97
C PHE A 99 -21.85 -2.33 5.59
N MET A 100 -22.03 -1.08 5.16
CA MET A 100 -23.10 -0.20 5.62
C MET A 100 -24.46 -0.48 4.96
N GLY A 101 -24.54 -1.42 4.00
CA GLY A 101 -25.78 -1.93 3.45
C GLY A 101 -26.55 -0.96 2.55
N ASN A 102 -25.87 -0.02 1.89
CA ASN A 102 -26.49 0.98 1.01
C ASN A 102 -25.89 1.00 -0.40
#